data_AF-A0A7S2CMN9-F1
#
_entry.id   AF-A0A7S2CMN9-F1
#
_cell.length_a   1.000
_cell.length_b   1.000
_cell.length_c   1.000
_cell.angle_alpha   90.00
_cell.angle_beta   90.00
_cell.angle_gamma   90.00
#
_symmetry.space_group_name_H-M   'P 1'
#
loop_
_entity.id
_entity.type
_entity.pdbx_description
1 polymer ?
#
loop_
_entity_poly.entity_id
_entity_poly.type
_entity_poly.pdbx_seq_one_letter_code
_entity_poly.pdbx_strand_id
1 'polypeptide(L)'
;MKRRLEFNNTKPQKGINEFFSSTTQKKNRQEETIKTPEVDEALRLIFGHESFRPGQREVIERTLRKEDVFVIMGTGSGKSLCYQLPAIMSKGVTLVISPLLSLIEDQVSSLLQLKGCGGIPAAFVNSSTTPKLRKQIMADLSHDEPNLKLVYTTPECLSHVHDFNRVLEQLHANGLMAR
;
A
#
# COMPACT_ATOMS: atom_id res chain seq x y z
N MET A 1 2.33 -5.49 -27.68
CA MET A 1 1.19 -4.57 -27.42
C MET A 1 1.39 -3.91 -26.05
N LYS A 2 1.94 -2.69 -26.00
CA LYS A 2 2.12 -1.95 -24.73
C LYS A 2 0.75 -1.43 -24.27
N ARG A 3 0.13 -2.05 -23.26
CA ARG A 3 -1.05 -1.48 -22.60
C ARG A 3 -0.60 -0.24 -21.82
N ARG A 4 -1.15 0.91 -22.22
CA ARG A 4 -0.96 2.20 -21.55
C ARG A 4 -1.64 2.10 -20.18
N LEU A 5 -0.84 2.07 -19.12
CA LEU A 5 -1.35 2.21 -17.75
C LEU A 5 -1.84 3.66 -17.61
N GLU A 6 -3.15 3.84 -17.71
CA GLU A 6 -3.78 5.11 -17.40
C GLU A 6 -3.85 5.25 -15.88
N PHE A 7 -3.35 6.37 -15.36
CA PHE A 7 -3.45 6.75 -13.96
C PHE A 7 -4.92 7.00 -13.66
N ASN A 8 -5.64 5.94 -13.30
CA ASN A 8 -7.05 6.03 -12.96
C ASN A 8 -7.14 6.69 -11.60
N ASN A 9 -7.64 7.92 -11.60
CA ASN A 9 -7.78 8.77 -10.42
C ASN A 9 -9.01 8.34 -9.59
N THR A 10 -9.20 7.03 -9.40
CA THR A 10 -10.20 6.49 -8.49
C THR A 10 -9.80 6.96 -7.10
N LYS A 11 -10.53 7.95 -6.59
CA LYS A 11 -10.48 8.33 -5.17
C LYS A 11 -10.60 7.05 -4.34
N PRO A 12 -9.93 6.94 -3.18
CA PRO A 12 -10.21 5.83 -2.29
C PRO A 12 -11.69 5.97 -1.95
N GLN A 13 -12.47 4.90 -2.10
CA GLN A 13 -13.89 4.99 -1.80
C GLN A 13 -14.02 5.50 -0.36
N LYS A 14 -14.81 6.57 -0.18
CA LYS A 14 -15.12 7.12 1.15
C LYS A 14 -15.43 6.01 2.14
N GLY A 15 -16.12 4.95 1.72
CA GLY A 15 -16.43 3.78 2.54
C GLY A 15 -15.22 3.02 3.12
N ILE A 16 -14.08 2.93 2.43
CA ILE A 16 -12.89 2.22 2.98
C ILE A 16 -12.19 3.09 4.02
N ASN A 17 -11.94 4.36 3.68
CA ASN A 17 -11.35 5.30 4.62
C ASN A 17 -12.30 5.60 5.79
N GLU A 18 -13.61 5.69 5.58
CA GLU A 18 -14.64 5.85 6.64
C GLU A 18 -14.79 4.57 7.46
N PHE A 19 -14.72 3.38 6.86
CA PHE A 19 -14.72 2.11 7.60
C PHE A 19 -13.55 2.09 8.57
N PHE A 20 -12.31 2.28 8.08
CA PHE A 20 -11.13 2.29 8.94
C PHE A 20 -11.09 3.51 9.88
N SER A 21 -11.55 4.69 9.46
CA SER A 21 -11.62 5.87 10.34
C SER A 21 -12.69 5.76 11.42
N SER A 22 -13.80 5.06 11.16
CA SER A 22 -14.86 4.81 12.13
C SER A 22 -14.51 3.71 13.13
N THR A 23 -13.67 2.74 12.75
CA THR A 23 -13.10 1.77 13.69
C THR A 23 -12.11 2.43 14.66
N THR A 24 -11.36 3.45 14.22
CA THR A 24 -10.41 4.17 15.08
C THR A 24 -11.06 5.20 16.02
N GLN A 25 -12.35 5.53 15.90
CA GLN A 25 -12.96 6.65 16.63
C GLN A 25 -13.59 6.33 18.01
N LYS A 26 -13.42 5.13 18.57
CA LYS A 26 -13.88 4.85 19.95
C LYS A 26 -12.78 4.30 20.87
N LYS A 27 -12.36 5.19 21.80
CA LYS A 27 -11.72 5.00 23.13
C LYS A 27 -10.20 5.25 23.25
N ASN A 28 -9.89 6.34 23.96
CA ASN A 28 -8.82 6.57 24.93
C ASN A 28 -7.53 5.74 24.83
N ARG A 29 -6.45 6.43 24.42
CA ARG A 29 -5.06 6.44 24.94
C ARG A 29 -4.61 5.30 25.88
N GLN A 30 -4.76 4.04 25.49
CA GLN A 30 -3.99 2.89 25.98
C GLN A 30 -3.85 1.92 24.80
N GLU A 31 -2.61 1.62 24.41
CA GLU A 31 -2.15 0.67 23.39
C GLU A 31 -3.23 0.10 22.44
N GLU A 32 -3.31 0.65 21.21
CA GLU A 32 -4.17 0.13 20.13
C GLU A 32 -3.68 -1.25 19.65
N THR A 33 -3.95 -2.30 20.44
CA THR A 33 -3.94 -3.67 19.94
C THR A 33 -5.06 -3.80 18.90
N ILE A 34 -4.70 -3.76 17.62
CA ILE A 34 -5.62 -4.00 16.51
C ILE A 34 -6.31 -5.34 16.73
N LYS A 35 -7.64 -5.34 16.75
CA LYS A 35 -8.43 -6.51 17.14
C LYS A 35 -8.46 -7.51 16.00
N THR A 36 -8.17 -8.77 16.32
CA THR A 36 -8.30 -9.97 15.49
C THR A 36 -9.47 -9.95 14.49
N PRO A 37 -10.73 -9.64 14.86
CA PRO A 37 -11.86 -9.58 13.92
C PRO A 37 -11.74 -8.50 12.82
N GLU A 38 -11.05 -7.39 13.06
CA GLU A 38 -10.93 -6.29 12.10
C GLU A 38 -10.07 -6.69 10.89
N VAL A 39 -9.04 -7.50 11.13
CA VAL A 39 -8.10 -7.96 10.10
C VAL A 39 -8.77 -9.01 9.18
N ASP A 40 -9.58 -9.90 9.76
CA ASP A 40 -10.35 -10.92 9.01
C ASP A 40 -11.48 -10.30 8.18
N GLU A 41 -12.11 -9.23 8.67
CA GLU A 41 -13.10 -8.48 7.91
C GLU A 41 -12.46 -7.69 6.76
N ALA A 42 -11.34 -6.99 7.02
CA ALA A 42 -10.60 -6.29 6.00
C ALA A 42 -10.13 -7.23 4.87
N LEU A 43 -9.66 -8.44 5.21
CA LEU A 43 -9.30 -9.47 4.24
C LEU A 43 -10.47 -9.81 3.31
N ARG A 44 -11.66 -10.06 3.88
CA ARG A 44 -12.86 -10.43 3.13
C ARG A 44 -13.35 -9.29 2.25
N LEU A 45 -13.44 -8.07 2.78
CA LEU A 45 -13.96 -6.92 2.06
C LEU A 45 -13.04 -6.47 0.91
N ILE A 46 -11.73 -6.47 1.15
CA ILE A 46 -10.76 -5.93 0.19
C ILE A 46 -10.35 -6.98 -0.84
N PHE A 47 -9.98 -8.17 -0.38
CA PHE A 47 -9.38 -9.22 -1.21
C PHE A 47 -10.36 -10.36 -1.54
N GLY A 48 -11.52 -10.45 -0.89
CA GLY A 48 -12.50 -11.51 -1.12
C GLY A 48 -12.05 -12.89 -0.63
N HIS A 49 -11.00 -12.96 0.20
CA HIS A 49 -10.52 -14.23 0.76
C HIS A 49 -11.25 -14.56 2.06
N GLU A 50 -11.68 -15.81 2.23
CA GLU A 50 -12.41 -16.24 3.43
C GLU A 50 -11.52 -16.36 4.67
N SER A 51 -10.25 -16.71 4.49
CA SER A 51 -9.31 -16.95 5.59
C SER A 51 -7.86 -16.70 5.18
N PHE A 52 -7.01 -16.45 6.18
CA PHE A 52 -5.56 -16.35 6.00
C PHE A 52 -4.93 -17.72 5.77
N ARG A 53 -3.92 -17.76 4.89
CA ARG A 53 -3.02 -18.91 4.80
C ARG A 53 -2.08 -18.96 6.01
N PRO A 54 -1.48 -20.12 6.32
CA PRO A 54 -0.57 -20.26 7.46
C PRO A 54 0.51 -19.17 7.49
N GLY A 55 0.71 -18.57 8.67
CA GLY A 55 1.72 -17.52 8.92
C GLY A 55 1.35 -16.11 8.43
N GLN A 56 0.41 -15.94 7.49
CA GLN A 56 0.07 -14.61 6.98
C GLN A 56 -0.49 -13.69 8.07
N ARG A 57 -1.40 -14.21 8.89
CA ARG A 57 -2.05 -13.46 9.97
C ARG A 57 -1.03 -12.87 10.95
N GLU A 58 -0.12 -13.70 11.44
CA GLU A 58 0.90 -13.30 12.40
C GLU A 58 1.80 -12.19 11.84
N VAL A 59 2.23 -12.33 10.59
CA VAL A 59 3.03 -11.30 9.91
C VAL A 59 2.27 -9.99 9.78
N ILE A 60 1.00 -10.05 9.35
CA ILE A 60 0.14 -8.88 9.17
C ILE A 60 -0.08 -8.15 10.49
N GLU A 61 -0.43 -8.87 11.56
CA GLU A 61 -0.68 -8.28 12.88
C GLU A 61 0.58 -7.62 13.44
N ARG A 62 1.75 -8.23 13.31
CA ARG A 62 3.03 -7.61 13.70
C ARG A 62 3.36 -6.37 12.88
N THR A 63 3.18 -6.45 11.56
CA THR A 63 3.40 -5.34 10.63
C THR A 63 2.48 -4.15 10.95
N LEU A 64 1.25 -4.45 11.35
CA LEU A 64 0.25 -3.47 11.80
C LEU A 64 0.63 -2.81 13.14
N ARG A 65 1.28 -3.54 14.05
CA ARG A 65 1.87 -3.01 15.29
C ARG A 65 3.17 -2.22 15.06
N LYS A 66 3.58 -2.02 13.81
CA LYS A 66 4.83 -1.34 13.40
C LYS A 66 6.08 -2.04 13.92
N GLU A 67 6.02 -3.37 14.08
CA GLU A 67 7.19 -4.20 14.35
C GLU A 67 7.95 -4.50 13.05
N ASP A 68 9.27 -4.60 13.13
CA ASP A 68 10.09 -5.08 12.03
C ASP A 68 9.91 -6.59 11.86
N VAL A 69 9.51 -7.02 10.66
CA VAL A 69 9.21 -8.43 10.39
C VAL A 69 10.05 -8.95 9.23
N PHE A 70 10.79 -10.03 9.49
CA PHE A 70 11.45 -10.81 8.45
C PHE A 70 10.65 -12.08 8.15
N VAL A 71 10.35 -12.30 6.87
CA VAL A 71 9.40 -13.34 6.44
C VAL A 71 10.06 -14.29 5.45
N ILE A 72 10.07 -15.58 5.80
CA ILE A 72 10.46 -16.67 4.89
C ILE A 72 9.20 -17.45 4.52
N MET A 73 8.76 -17.32 3.27
CA MET A 73 7.62 -18.07 2.75
C MET A 73 7.91 -18.53 1.33
N GLY A 74 7.41 -19.71 0.96
CA GLY A 74 7.56 -20.26 -0.39
C GLY A 74 6.91 -19.39 -1.46
N THR A 75 7.26 -19.62 -2.73
CA THR A 75 6.54 -19.01 -3.86
C THR A 75 5.06 -19.42 -3.84
N GLY A 76 4.17 -18.54 -4.28
CA GLY A 76 2.74 -18.79 -4.26
C GLY A 76 2.07 -18.79 -2.88
N SER A 77 2.83 -18.64 -1.79
CA SER A 77 2.30 -18.56 -0.40
C SER A 77 1.41 -17.34 -0.12
N GLY A 78 1.45 -16.33 -0.98
CA GLY A 78 0.71 -15.08 -0.80
C GLY A 78 1.44 -14.07 0.08
N LYS A 79 2.78 -14.06 0.08
CA LYS A 79 3.60 -13.08 0.81
C LYS A 79 3.27 -11.60 0.52
N SER A 80 2.71 -11.30 -0.66
CA SER A 80 2.32 -9.92 -1.01
C SER A 80 1.19 -9.39 -0.15
N LEU A 81 0.23 -10.24 0.20
CA LEU A 81 -0.86 -9.90 1.11
C LEU A 81 -0.34 -9.38 2.46
N CYS A 82 0.81 -9.91 2.91
CA CYS A 82 1.39 -9.59 4.20
C CYS A 82 1.81 -8.12 4.35
N TYR A 83 2.14 -7.44 3.26
CA TYR A 83 2.40 -5.98 3.28
C TYR A 83 1.26 -5.17 2.65
N GLN A 84 0.50 -5.75 1.72
CA GLN A 84 -0.61 -5.06 1.06
C GLN A 84 -1.77 -4.79 2.02
N LEU A 85 -2.20 -5.77 2.81
CA LEU A 85 -3.31 -5.57 3.74
C LEU A 85 -2.97 -4.51 4.81
N PRO A 86 -1.80 -4.55 5.49
CA PRO A 86 -1.38 -3.49 6.39
C PRO A 86 -1.28 -2.11 5.73
N ALA A 87 -0.82 -2.03 4.48
CA ALA A 87 -0.70 -0.76 3.77
C ALA A 87 -2.05 -0.05 3.58
N ILE A 88 -3.11 -0.82 3.33
CA ILE A 88 -4.47 -0.28 3.11
C ILE A 88 -5.12 0.12 4.44
N MET A 89 -4.91 -0.69 5.48
CA MET A 89 -5.46 -0.45 6.82
C MET A 89 -4.76 0.70 7.54
N SER A 90 -3.53 1.02 7.17
CA SER A 90 -2.75 2.08 7.79
C SER A 90 -3.06 3.45 7.19
N LYS A 91 -2.90 4.50 8.00
CA LYS A 91 -2.84 5.87 7.50
C LYS A 91 -1.50 6.12 6.84
N GLY A 92 -1.50 6.86 5.74
CA GLY A 92 -0.30 7.16 4.96
C GLY A 92 -0.05 6.21 3.79
N VAL A 93 1.15 6.34 3.22
CA VAL A 93 1.63 5.63 2.03
C VAL A 93 2.64 4.57 2.45
N THR A 94 2.55 3.36 1.88
CA THR A 94 3.57 2.31 2.03
C THR A 94 4.48 2.27 0.81
N LEU A 95 5.79 2.32 1.03
CA LEU A 95 6.80 2.13 -0.01
C LEU A 95 7.14 0.65 -0.17
N VAL A 96 7.12 0.14 -1.40
CA VAL A 96 7.50 -1.24 -1.72
C VAL A 96 8.66 -1.24 -2.70
N ILE A 97 9.79 -1.81 -2.28
CA ILE A 97 10.98 -1.90 -3.12
C ILE A 97 11.05 -3.31 -3.72
N SER A 98 11.11 -3.40 -5.05
CA SER A 98 11.22 -4.68 -5.77
C SER A 98 12.26 -4.58 -6.87
N PRO A 99 13.11 -5.60 -7.07
CA PRO A 99 14.15 -5.58 -8.10
C PRO A 99 13.59 -5.81 -9.51
N LEU A 100 12.43 -6.46 -9.65
CA LEU A 100 11.89 -6.83 -10.95
C LEU A 100 10.72 -5.94 -11.35
N LEU A 101 10.87 -5.23 -12.46
CA LEU A 101 9.83 -4.33 -12.99
C LEU A 101 8.57 -5.09 -13.41
N SER A 102 8.71 -6.24 -14.08
CA SER A 102 7.56 -7.06 -14.47
C SER A 102 6.69 -7.44 -13.27
N LEU A 103 7.33 -7.82 -12.16
CA LEU A 103 6.62 -8.14 -10.92
C LEU A 103 5.90 -6.91 -10.35
N ILE A 104 6.54 -5.73 -10.39
CA ILE A 104 5.90 -4.48 -9.95
C ILE A 104 4.65 -4.18 -10.78
N GLU A 105 4.75 -4.26 -12.11
CA GLU A 105 3.65 -3.98 -13.02
C GLU A 105 2.46 -4.94 -12.77
N ASP A 106 2.74 -6.22 -12.57
CA ASP A 106 1.73 -7.23 -12.23
C ASP A 106 1.05 -6.94 -10.88
N GLN A 107 1.82 -6.55 -9.85
CA GLN A 107 1.25 -6.23 -8.54
C GLN A 107 0.37 -4.97 -8.58
N VAL A 108 0.86 -3.89 -9.22
CA VAL A 108 0.10 -2.64 -9.35
C VAL A 108 -1.17 -2.85 -10.17
N SER A 109 -1.07 -3.57 -11.28
CA SER A 109 -2.23 -3.93 -12.11
C SER A 109 -3.26 -4.75 -11.32
N SER A 110 -2.82 -5.73 -10.55
CA SER A 110 -3.70 -6.55 -9.71
C SER A 110 -4.43 -5.70 -8.66
N LEU A 111 -3.72 -4.81 -7.97
CA LEU A 111 -4.29 -3.92 -6.95
C LEU A 111 -5.34 -2.97 -7.55
N LEU A 112 -5.05 -2.36 -8.70
CA LEU A 112 -5.98 -1.46 -9.39
C LEU A 112 -7.24 -2.19 -9.90
N GLN A 113 -7.15 -3.49 -10.20
CA GLN A 113 -8.25 -4.31 -10.71
C GLN A 113 -9.05 -5.03 -9.61
N LEU A 114 -8.71 -4.85 -8.33
CA LEU A 114 -9.43 -5.49 -7.22
C LEU A 114 -10.89 -5.03 -7.16
N LYS A 115 -11.79 -5.91 -7.59
CA LYS A 115 -13.22 -5.61 -7.67
C LYS A 115 -13.90 -5.44 -6.32
N GLY A 116 -13.42 -6.12 -5.28
CA GLY A 116 -14.04 -6.11 -3.94
C GLY A 116 -14.18 -4.71 -3.35
N CYS A 117 -13.24 -3.82 -3.66
CA CYS A 117 -13.19 -2.46 -3.12
C CYS A 117 -13.13 -1.36 -4.21
N GLY A 118 -13.35 -1.72 -5.48
CA GLY A 118 -13.28 -0.77 -6.61
C GLY A 118 -11.86 -0.38 -7.04
N GLY A 119 -10.86 -1.17 -6.66
CA GLY A 119 -9.45 -0.95 -6.93
C GLY A 119 -8.73 -0.22 -5.79
N ILE A 120 -7.48 -0.60 -5.55
CA ILE A 120 -6.61 0.05 -4.57
C ILE A 120 -5.69 1.02 -5.30
N PRO A 121 -5.67 2.31 -4.93
CA PRO A 121 -4.73 3.28 -5.48
C PRO A 121 -3.28 2.86 -5.22
N ALA A 122 -2.63 2.41 -6.28
CA ALA A 122 -1.23 2.01 -6.27
C ALA A 122 -0.53 2.52 -7.52
N ALA A 123 0.74 2.91 -7.37
CA ALA A 123 1.56 3.40 -8.48
C ALA A 123 2.96 2.80 -8.41
N PHE A 124 3.75 2.99 -9.47
CA PHE A 124 5.18 2.73 -9.44
C PHE A 124 5.99 3.88 -10.01
N VAL A 125 7.19 4.07 -9.46
CA VAL A 125 8.17 5.04 -9.94
C VAL A 125 9.43 4.28 -10.34
N ASN A 126 9.74 4.32 -11.64
CA ASN A 126 10.97 3.78 -12.20
C ASN A 126 11.64 4.77 -13.18
N SER A 127 12.78 4.37 -13.76
CA SER A 127 13.54 5.17 -14.72
C SER A 127 12.79 5.40 -16.05
N SER A 128 11.93 4.47 -16.43
CA SER A 128 11.11 4.49 -17.64
C SER A 128 9.74 5.17 -17.44
N THR A 129 9.40 5.57 -16.22
CA THR A 129 8.16 6.30 -15.92
C THR A 129 8.16 7.63 -16.68
N THR A 130 7.11 7.87 -17.46
CA THR A 130 7.01 9.11 -18.24
C THR A 130 7.02 10.35 -17.33
N PRO A 131 7.60 11.49 -17.76
CA PRO A 131 7.62 12.70 -16.95
C PRO A 131 6.23 13.16 -16.50
N LYS A 132 5.22 12.98 -17.37
CA LYS A 132 3.82 13.31 -17.05
C LYS A 132 3.30 12.45 -15.88
N LEU A 133 3.47 11.13 -15.95
CA LEU A 133 3.03 10.22 -14.90
C LEU A 133 3.81 10.46 -13.60
N ARG A 134 5.13 10.67 -13.69
CA ARG A 134 5.96 11.01 -12.52
C ARG A 134 5.43 12.25 -11.82
N LYS A 135 5.16 13.33 -12.57
CA LYS A 135 4.60 14.57 -12.03
C LYS A 135 3.25 14.35 -11.33
N GLN A 136 2.39 13.49 -11.87
CA GLN A 136 1.10 13.16 -11.24
C GLN A 136 1.28 12.41 -9.93
N ILE A 137 2.17 11.40 -9.90
CA ILE A 137 2.48 10.65 -8.69
C ILE A 137 3.06 11.58 -7.62
N MET A 138 4.06 12.40 -7.96
CA MET A 138 4.66 13.33 -7.00
C MET A 138 3.64 14.34 -6.46
N ALA A 139 2.71 14.82 -7.29
CA ALA A 139 1.68 15.75 -6.86
C ALA A 139 0.70 15.10 -5.86
N ASP A 140 0.29 13.85 -6.08
CA ASP A 140 -0.55 13.11 -5.13
C ASP A 140 0.16 12.87 -3.80
N LEU A 141 1.41 12.43 -3.85
CA LEU A 141 2.23 12.16 -2.67
C LEU A 141 2.60 13.41 -1.87
N SER A 142 2.53 14.60 -2.49
CA SER A 142 2.79 15.87 -1.80
C SER A 142 1.56 16.44 -1.10
N HIS A 143 0.39 15.79 -1.22
CA HIS A 143 -0.85 16.24 -0.58
C HIS A 143 -0.87 15.85 0.91
N ASP A 144 -1.57 16.63 1.73
CA ASP A 144 -1.74 16.32 3.18
C ASP A 144 -2.51 15.01 3.43
N GLU A 145 -3.28 14.59 2.44
CA GLU A 145 -4.00 13.32 2.41
C GLU A 145 -3.79 12.65 1.03
N PRO A 146 -2.68 11.92 0.84
CA PRO A 146 -2.40 11.23 -0.42
C PRO A 146 -3.46 10.17 -0.73
N ASN A 147 -3.85 10.05 -1.99
CA ASN A 147 -4.76 8.99 -2.42
C ASN A 147 -4.03 7.64 -2.47
N LEU A 148 -2.77 7.65 -2.92
CA LEU A 148 -1.96 6.45 -3.06
C LEU A 148 -1.74 5.74 -1.72
N LYS A 149 -2.07 4.44 -1.67
CA LYS A 149 -1.78 3.58 -0.50
C LYS A 149 -0.46 2.84 -0.65
N LEU A 150 -0.10 2.48 -1.87
CA LEU A 150 1.15 1.79 -2.18
C LEU A 150 1.90 2.45 -3.32
N VAL A 151 3.20 2.65 -3.14
CA VAL A 151 4.11 3.07 -4.21
C VAL A 151 5.21 2.03 -4.34
N TYR A 152 5.33 1.46 -5.53
CA TYR A 152 6.38 0.51 -5.86
C TYR A 152 7.57 1.24 -6.51
N THR A 153 8.78 0.81 -6.20
CA THR A 153 9.99 1.32 -6.84
C THR A 153 11.05 0.24 -6.97
N THR A 154 12.10 0.55 -7.73
CA THR A 154 13.30 -0.29 -7.81
C THR A 154 14.44 0.32 -6.98
N PRO A 155 15.39 -0.47 -6.47
CA PRO A 155 16.51 0.05 -5.70
C PRO A 155 17.30 1.15 -6.42
N GLU A 156 17.47 1.02 -7.73
CA GLU A 156 18.22 1.97 -8.55
C GLU A 156 17.51 3.33 -8.60
N CYS A 157 16.18 3.34 -8.58
CA CYS A 157 15.43 4.59 -8.60
C CYS A 157 15.58 5.40 -7.32
N LEU A 158 15.66 4.74 -6.16
CA LEU A 158 15.96 5.43 -4.90
C LEU A 158 17.35 6.08 -4.92
N SER A 159 18.27 5.63 -5.77
CA SER A 159 19.60 6.23 -5.87
C SER A 159 19.66 7.40 -6.87
N HIS A 160 18.82 7.39 -7.92
CA HIS A 160 18.98 8.29 -9.06
C HIS A 160 17.83 9.29 -9.26
N VAL A 161 16.68 9.09 -8.62
CA VAL A 161 15.47 9.91 -8.82
C VAL A 161 15.30 10.87 -7.63
N HIS A 162 16.04 11.99 -7.66
CA HIS A 162 16.11 12.94 -6.54
C HIS A 162 14.77 13.59 -6.17
N ASP A 163 13.91 13.86 -7.16
CA ASP A 163 12.58 14.42 -6.93
C ASP A 163 11.68 13.46 -6.17
N PHE A 164 11.79 12.15 -6.43
CA PHE A 164 11.07 11.13 -5.68
C PHE A 164 11.54 11.05 -4.22
N ASN A 165 12.85 11.03 -3.99
CA ASN A 165 13.40 10.97 -2.63
C ASN A 165 12.97 12.17 -1.78
N ARG A 166 12.97 13.37 -2.35
CA ARG A 166 12.49 14.58 -1.65
C ARG A 166 11.03 14.45 -1.20
N VAL A 167 10.17 13.87 -2.04
CA VAL A 167 8.76 13.63 -1.70
C VAL A 167 8.63 12.56 -0.61
N LEU A 168 9.46 11.51 -0.65
CA LEU A 168 9.49 10.49 0.42
C LEU A 168 9.93 11.10 1.76
N GLU A 169 10.95 11.96 1.77
CA GLU A 169 11.40 12.69 2.96
C GLU A 169 10.28 13.59 3.52
N GLN A 170 9.54 14.28 2.65
CA GLN A 170 8.39 15.10 3.05
C GLN A 170 7.26 14.25 3.65
N LEU A 171 6.91 13.13 3.01
CA LEU A 171 5.91 12.19 3.55
C LEU A 171 6.32 11.68 4.94
N HIS A 172 7.59 11.34 5.12
CA HIS A 172 8.10 10.90 6.42
C HIS A 172 8.02 12.02 7.46
N ALA A 173 8.48 13.23 7.13
CA ALA A 173 8.44 14.39 8.01
C ALA A 173 7.00 14.76 8.44
N ASN A 174 6.03 14.57 7.54
CA ASN A 174 4.62 14.84 7.80
C ASN A 174 3.89 13.69 8.53
N GLY A 175 4.58 12.59 8.85
CA GLY A 175 3.96 11.40 9.46
C GLY A 175 2.98 10.66 8.53
N LEU A 176 3.09 10.90 7.21
CA LEU A 176 2.26 10.30 6.16
C LEU A 176 2.94 9.10 5.49
N MET A 177 4.17 8.76 5.89
CA MET A 177 4.79 7.49 5.53
C MET A 177 4.34 6.43 6.54
N ALA A 178 3.58 5.45 6.06
CA ALA A 178 3.12 4.35 6.88
C ALA A 178 4.28 3.39 7.17
N ARG A 179 5.02 3.02 6.11
CA ARG A 179 6.14 2.07 6.06
C ARG A 179 7.01 2.32 4.84
#